data_AF-A0A845GTS9-F1
#
_entry.id   AF-A0A845GTS9-F1
#
_cell.length_a   1.000
_cell.length_b   1.000
_cell.length_c   1.000
_cell.angle_alpha   90.00
_cell.angle_beta   90.00
_cell.angle_gamma   90.00
#
_symmetry.space_group_name_H-M   'P 1'
#
loop_
_entity.id
_entity.type
_entity.pdbx_description
1 polymer ?
#
loop_
_entity_poly.entity_id
_entity_poly.type
_entity_poly.pdbx_seq_one_letter_code
_entity_poly.pdbx_strand_id
1 'polypeptide(L)'
;MTAARAAVLALLAAVCAPALAMEPLNDAALSSVRGRDGVSFDLNGFAMSGDARVSYTTPIGSSLYVEKFSASRSDNPLPFSDPYKLDIVAGAPGLADVINIAFPLNTNADQRWQAAYDWGVTADGVTREQGSVVIKDLVFTGGGLQFSTPQVNDGVAFGAALRMDIGQLSFQPRGRTDATEAMVLSGVHIGGVDGNGVFNNTPWMLANVASQPAVINALTDETGPRLHIGIDWPDARYGSGVAPAGGIVVDNISFVSPGQPTVDLGSSRIGSVQIQYLDIKFKH
;
A
#
# COMPACT_ATOMS: atom_id res chain seq x y z
N MET A 1 -30.91 -75.06 2.20
CA MET A 1 -29.63 -74.51 1.68
C MET A 1 -29.86 -74.06 0.24
N THR A 2 -29.35 -72.87 -0.10
CA THR A 2 -29.20 -72.23 -1.44
C THR A 2 -30.49 -71.92 -2.22
N ALA A 3 -30.75 -70.74 -2.77
CA ALA A 3 -30.03 -69.46 -2.89
C ALA A 3 -31.08 -68.43 -3.39
N ALA A 4 -31.43 -67.31 -2.76
CA ALA A 4 -30.63 -66.16 -2.31
C ALA A 4 -29.79 -65.44 -3.39
N ARG A 5 -29.99 -65.71 -4.70
CA ARG A 5 -29.19 -65.04 -5.76
C ARG A 5 -29.96 -64.44 -6.94
N ALA A 6 -31.29 -64.45 -6.94
CA ALA A 6 -32.09 -63.83 -8.01
C ALA A 6 -32.55 -62.38 -7.70
N ALA A 7 -32.32 -61.88 -6.49
CA ALA A 7 -32.86 -60.60 -6.01
C ALA A 7 -31.95 -59.38 -6.23
N VAL A 8 -30.74 -59.53 -6.78
CA VAL A 8 -29.76 -58.42 -6.88
C VAL A 8 -29.67 -57.83 -8.29
N LEU A 9 -30.08 -58.54 -9.34
CA LEU A 9 -29.93 -58.05 -10.72
C LEU A 9 -31.09 -57.19 -11.23
N ALA A 10 -32.26 -57.24 -10.57
CA ALA A 10 -33.47 -56.50 -10.98
C ALA A 10 -33.65 -55.15 -10.27
N LEU A 11 -32.84 -54.83 -9.25
CA LEU A 11 -32.91 -53.56 -8.51
C LEU A 11 -31.83 -52.54 -8.90
N LEU A 12 -30.90 -52.89 -9.81
CA LEU A 12 -29.91 -51.96 -10.36
C LEU A 12 -30.38 -51.22 -11.62
N ALA A 13 -31.59 -51.50 -12.12
CA ALA A 13 -32.13 -50.87 -13.33
C ALA A 13 -33.00 -49.62 -13.08
N ALA A 14 -33.08 -49.13 -11.84
CA ALA A 14 -34.02 -48.08 -11.44
C ALA A 14 -33.38 -46.80 -10.85
N VAL A 15 -32.07 -46.60 -11.00
CA VAL A 15 -31.41 -45.32 -10.63
C VAL A 15 -30.57 -44.82 -11.80
N CYS A 16 -31.19 -44.66 -12.97
CA CYS A 16 -30.75 -43.64 -13.91
C CYS A 16 -31.23 -42.30 -13.37
N ALA A 17 -30.41 -41.65 -12.55
CA ALA A 17 -30.57 -40.22 -12.32
C ALA A 17 -30.58 -39.54 -13.70
N PRO A 18 -31.54 -38.65 -14.00
CA PRO A 18 -31.42 -37.84 -15.20
C PRO A 18 -30.11 -37.07 -15.07
N ALA A 19 -29.24 -37.21 -16.08
CA ALA A 19 -28.16 -36.27 -16.26
C ALA A 19 -28.82 -34.89 -16.28
N LEU A 20 -28.58 -34.11 -15.22
CA LEU A 20 -29.00 -32.71 -15.18
C LEU A 20 -28.47 -32.08 -16.45
N ALA A 21 -29.39 -31.72 -17.34
CA ALA A 21 -29.09 -31.10 -18.60
C ALA A 21 -28.19 -29.90 -18.31
N MET A 22 -27.03 -29.86 -18.95
CA MET A 22 -26.19 -28.67 -18.94
C MET A 22 -27.05 -27.53 -19.46
N GLU A 23 -27.39 -26.57 -18.60
CA GLU A 23 -28.14 -25.39 -18.99
C GLU A 23 -27.23 -24.52 -19.86
N PRO A 24 -27.61 -24.21 -21.11
CA PRO A 24 -26.84 -23.29 -21.94
C PRO A 24 -26.89 -21.89 -21.31
N LEU A 25 -25.81 -21.51 -20.63
CA LEU A 25 -25.61 -20.16 -20.12
C LEU A 25 -25.41 -19.22 -21.32
N ASN A 26 -26.19 -18.15 -21.38
CA ASN A 26 -25.98 -17.09 -22.39
C ASN A 26 -24.69 -16.31 -22.08
N ASP A 27 -24.16 -15.57 -23.06
CA ASP A 27 -22.90 -14.81 -22.90
C ASP A 27 -22.95 -13.82 -21.73
N ALA A 28 -24.14 -13.27 -21.42
CA ALA A 28 -24.32 -12.42 -20.24
C ALA A 28 -24.12 -13.21 -18.94
N ALA A 29 -24.64 -14.44 -18.85
CA ALA A 29 -24.46 -15.33 -17.72
C ALA A 29 -23.02 -15.88 -17.64
N LEU A 30 -22.38 -16.21 -18.77
CA LEU A 30 -20.96 -16.56 -18.82
C LEU A 30 -20.06 -15.38 -18.40
N SER A 31 -20.37 -14.14 -18.81
CA SER A 31 -19.66 -12.94 -18.34
C SER A 31 -19.89 -12.64 -16.86
N SER A 32 -20.97 -13.17 -16.28
CA SER A 32 -21.28 -13.05 -14.85
C SER A 32 -20.58 -14.13 -14.01
N VAL A 33 -20.13 -15.23 -14.61
CA VAL A 33 -19.29 -16.25 -13.97
C VAL A 33 -17.88 -15.67 -13.85
N ARG A 34 -17.69 -14.89 -12.79
CA ARG A 34 -16.37 -14.46 -12.37
C ARG A 34 -15.76 -15.61 -11.59
N GLY A 35 -14.62 -16.13 -12.05
CA GLY A 35 -13.71 -16.76 -11.11
C GLY A 35 -13.50 -15.76 -9.97
N ARG A 36 -13.82 -16.13 -8.73
CA ARG A 36 -13.23 -15.48 -7.56
C ARG A 36 -11.75 -15.88 -7.56
N ASP A 37 -11.02 -15.42 -8.56
CA ASP A 37 -9.60 -15.68 -8.72
C ASP A 37 -8.87 -14.59 -7.96
N GLY A 38 -8.97 -14.74 -6.65
CA GLY A 38 -8.33 -13.89 -5.67
C GLY A 38 -7.28 -14.69 -4.93
N VAL A 39 -6.08 -14.16 -4.79
CA VAL A 39 -5.02 -14.79 -4.00
C VAL A 39 -4.91 -14.06 -2.68
N SER A 40 -5.05 -14.80 -1.59
CA SER A 40 -4.72 -14.32 -0.25
C SER A 40 -3.31 -14.74 0.12
N PHE A 41 -2.53 -13.84 0.68
CA PHE A 41 -1.20 -14.14 1.20
C PHE A 41 -1.00 -13.51 2.57
N ASP A 42 -0.31 -14.25 3.43
CA ASP A 42 0.10 -13.79 4.76
C ASP A 42 1.63 -13.69 4.77
N LEU A 43 2.13 -12.61 5.35
CA LEU A 43 3.55 -12.37 5.54
C LEU A 43 3.99 -12.87 6.93
N ASN A 44 3.52 -14.05 7.34
CA ASN A 44 3.86 -14.64 8.63
C ASN A 44 5.34 -15.05 8.63
N GLY A 45 6.08 -14.70 9.67
CA GLY A 45 7.52 -14.89 9.74
C GLY A 45 8.32 -14.05 8.74
N PHE A 46 7.72 -12.98 8.18
CA PHE A 46 8.40 -12.14 7.21
C PHE A 46 9.56 -11.35 7.83
N ALA A 47 10.75 -11.56 7.28
CA ALA A 47 11.92 -10.74 7.51
C ALA A 47 12.76 -10.67 6.24
N MET A 48 13.27 -9.47 5.95
CA MET A 48 14.23 -9.22 4.89
C MET A 48 15.35 -8.33 5.41
N SER A 49 16.57 -8.60 4.97
CA SER A 49 17.73 -7.75 5.18
C SER A 49 18.67 -7.93 4.00
N GLY A 50 19.25 -6.84 3.51
CA GLY A 50 20.21 -6.88 2.42
C GLY A 50 21.14 -5.69 2.44
N ASP A 51 22.23 -5.80 1.71
CA ASP A 51 23.28 -4.79 1.53
C ASP A 51 23.09 -3.97 0.24
N ALA A 52 21.91 -4.07 -0.38
CA ALA A 52 21.56 -3.28 -1.55
C ALA A 52 21.75 -1.79 -1.27
N ARG A 53 22.44 -1.09 -2.18
CA ARG A 53 22.71 0.34 -2.11
C ARG A 53 22.13 1.04 -3.34
N VAL A 54 21.35 2.08 -3.08
CA VAL A 54 20.88 3.01 -4.11
C VAL A 54 21.62 4.32 -3.91
N SER A 55 22.37 4.74 -4.93
CA SER A 55 23.15 5.97 -4.89
C SER A 55 22.70 6.90 -6.01
N TYR A 56 22.52 8.18 -5.67
CA TYR A 56 22.40 9.27 -6.61
C TYR A 56 23.68 10.09 -6.56
N THR A 57 24.30 10.31 -7.73
CA THR A 57 25.49 11.15 -7.87
C THR A 57 25.19 12.24 -8.89
N THR A 58 25.37 13.49 -8.48
CA THR A 58 25.26 14.66 -9.35
C THR A 58 26.42 14.72 -10.33
N PRO A 59 26.28 15.42 -11.47
CA PRO A 59 27.39 15.61 -12.42
C PRO A 59 28.63 16.30 -11.81
N ILE A 60 28.43 17.09 -10.75
CA ILE A 60 29.49 17.83 -10.03
C ILE A 60 30.13 17.02 -8.90
N GLY A 61 29.77 15.74 -8.75
CA GLY A 61 30.42 14.80 -7.83
C GLY A 61 29.82 14.72 -6.42
N SER A 62 28.81 15.54 -6.09
CA SER A 62 28.04 15.37 -4.85
C SER A 62 27.19 14.10 -4.93
N SER A 63 27.07 13.36 -3.84
CA SER A 63 26.34 12.09 -3.80
C SER A 63 25.48 11.93 -2.55
N LEU A 64 24.38 11.20 -2.70
CA LEU A 64 23.50 10.73 -1.63
C LEU A 64 23.28 9.24 -1.86
N TYR A 65 23.28 8.46 -0.79
CA TYR A 65 22.94 7.04 -0.88
C TYR A 65 22.05 6.60 0.26
N VAL A 66 21.34 5.50 0.01
CA VAL A 66 20.64 4.69 1.00
C VAL A 66 21.08 3.23 0.83
N GLU A 67 21.29 2.52 1.93
CA GLU A 67 21.78 1.14 1.94
C GLU A 67 21.29 0.35 3.15
N LYS A 68 21.68 -0.94 3.22
CA LYS A 68 21.44 -1.81 4.38
C LYS A 68 19.96 -1.90 4.78
N PHE A 69 19.09 -2.02 3.78
CA PHE A 69 17.65 -2.14 4.01
C PHE A 69 17.34 -3.37 4.87
N SER A 70 16.51 -3.18 5.88
CA SER A 70 15.95 -4.28 6.65
C SER A 70 14.49 -3.99 6.96
N ALA A 71 13.64 -4.99 6.82
CA ALA A 71 12.28 -4.93 7.30
C ALA A 71 11.84 -6.28 7.84
N SER A 72 11.07 -6.27 8.92
CA SER A 72 10.37 -7.44 9.44
C SER A 72 8.98 -7.04 9.88
N ARG A 73 8.10 -8.03 10.01
CA ARG A 73 6.74 -7.82 10.51
C ARG A 73 6.47 -8.80 11.64
N SER A 74 5.87 -8.34 12.73
CA SER A 74 5.32 -9.26 13.73
C SER A 74 4.09 -10.00 13.18
N ASP A 75 3.82 -11.16 13.76
CA ASP A 75 2.78 -12.05 13.27
C ASP A 75 1.44 -11.82 13.96
N ASN A 76 0.37 -12.04 13.20
CA ASN A 76 -0.96 -12.25 13.79
C ASN A 76 -0.95 -13.65 14.46
N PRO A 77 -1.46 -13.79 15.70
CA PRO A 77 -1.55 -15.08 16.39
C PRO A 77 -2.37 -16.14 15.64
N LEU A 78 -3.26 -15.71 14.75
CA LEU A 78 -4.05 -16.55 13.85
C LEU A 78 -3.67 -16.23 12.38
N PRO A 79 -2.72 -16.98 11.79
CA PRO A 79 -2.33 -16.80 10.39
C PRO A 79 -3.53 -16.83 9.44
N PHE A 80 -3.53 -16.01 8.40
CA PHE A 80 -4.60 -15.88 7.41
C PHE A 80 -5.98 -15.43 7.93
N SER A 81 -6.12 -15.09 9.22
CA SER A 81 -7.37 -14.50 9.73
C SER A 81 -7.63 -13.10 9.15
N ASP A 82 -6.55 -12.40 8.80
CA ASP A 82 -6.58 -11.07 8.20
C ASP A 82 -5.40 -10.90 7.21
N PRO A 83 -5.50 -11.53 6.02
CA PRO A 83 -4.41 -11.57 5.04
C PRO A 83 -4.47 -10.37 4.11
N TYR A 84 -3.37 -10.16 3.37
CA TYR A 84 -3.41 -9.36 2.15
C TYR A 84 -4.23 -10.12 1.10
N LYS A 85 -4.98 -9.39 0.27
CA LYS A 85 -5.80 -9.97 -0.79
C LYS A 85 -5.52 -9.29 -2.11
N LEU A 86 -5.18 -10.07 -3.12
CA LEU A 86 -5.12 -9.63 -4.50
C LEU A 86 -6.34 -10.20 -5.22
N ASP A 87 -7.23 -9.34 -5.67
CA ASP A 87 -8.46 -9.71 -6.39
C ASP A 87 -8.58 -8.89 -7.67
N ILE A 88 -9.25 -9.45 -8.70
CA ILE A 88 -9.72 -8.67 -9.84
C ILE A 88 -11.20 -8.36 -9.62
N VAL A 89 -11.53 -7.07 -9.52
CA VAL A 89 -12.90 -6.59 -9.29
C VAL A 89 -13.38 -5.78 -10.47
N ALA A 90 -14.70 -5.78 -10.72
CA ALA A 90 -15.24 -4.95 -11.79
C ALA A 90 -15.04 -3.47 -11.51
N GLY A 91 -14.67 -2.73 -12.55
CA GLY A 91 -14.62 -1.28 -12.53
C GLY A 91 -16.00 -0.65 -12.42
N ALA A 92 -16.01 0.68 -12.27
CA ALA A 92 -17.25 1.45 -12.41
C ALA A 92 -17.81 1.32 -13.84
N PRO A 93 -19.12 1.53 -14.08
CA PRO A 93 -19.72 1.37 -15.40
C PRO A 93 -18.97 2.16 -16.49
N GLY A 94 -18.56 1.45 -17.54
CA GLY A 94 -17.79 2.01 -18.66
C GLY A 94 -16.28 2.10 -18.42
N LEU A 95 -15.78 1.66 -17.26
CA LEU A 95 -14.36 1.56 -16.94
C LEU A 95 -13.89 0.11 -17.00
N ALA A 96 -12.58 -0.08 -17.17
CA ALA A 96 -11.97 -1.40 -17.13
C ALA A 96 -12.00 -2.01 -15.71
N ASP A 97 -11.83 -3.32 -15.66
CA ASP A 97 -11.65 -4.04 -14.40
C ASP A 97 -10.41 -3.55 -13.65
N VAL A 98 -10.41 -3.78 -12.34
CA VAL A 98 -9.42 -3.26 -11.40
C VAL A 98 -8.73 -4.43 -10.71
N ILE A 99 -7.39 -4.44 -10.79
CA ILE A 99 -6.58 -5.27 -9.90
C ILE A 99 -6.54 -4.55 -8.56
N ASN A 100 -7.06 -5.19 -7.52
CA ASN A 100 -7.16 -4.63 -6.18
C ASN A 100 -6.29 -5.44 -5.21
N ILE A 101 -5.31 -4.79 -4.61
CA ILE A 101 -4.49 -5.33 -3.52
C ILE A 101 -4.97 -4.69 -2.22
N ALA A 102 -5.79 -5.40 -1.44
CA ALA A 102 -6.27 -4.95 -0.15
C ALA A 102 -5.27 -5.28 0.96
N PHE A 103 -5.06 -4.32 1.87
CA PHE A 103 -4.26 -4.53 3.07
C PHE A 103 -5.11 -5.15 4.19
N PRO A 104 -4.48 -5.90 5.13
CA PRO A 104 -5.13 -6.36 6.36
C PRO A 104 -5.78 -5.20 7.10
N LEU A 105 -6.93 -5.46 7.75
CA LEU A 105 -7.57 -4.47 8.61
C LEU A 105 -6.77 -4.20 9.88
N ASN A 106 -6.04 -5.21 10.36
CA ASN A 106 -5.14 -5.23 11.50
C ASN A 106 -5.72 -4.58 12.76
N THR A 107 -6.96 -4.93 13.12
CA THR A 107 -7.74 -4.23 14.15
C THR A 107 -7.11 -4.23 15.53
N ASN A 108 -6.29 -5.24 15.85
CA ASN A 108 -5.57 -5.36 17.11
C ASN A 108 -4.14 -4.78 17.05
N ALA A 109 -3.70 -4.32 15.87
CA ALA A 109 -2.33 -3.92 15.62
C ALA A 109 -1.29 -5.01 15.98
N ASP A 110 -1.63 -6.28 15.75
CA ASP A 110 -0.74 -7.42 16.00
C ASP A 110 0.37 -7.50 14.93
N GLN A 111 0.07 -7.06 13.71
CA GLN A 111 1.00 -7.06 12.58
C GLN A 111 1.73 -5.71 12.52
N ARG A 112 2.93 -5.63 13.12
CA ARG A 112 3.73 -4.41 13.25
C ARG A 112 5.02 -4.53 12.47
N TRP A 113 5.27 -3.57 11.60
CA TRP A 113 6.47 -3.47 10.81
C TRP A 113 7.59 -2.80 11.59
N GLN A 114 8.76 -3.42 11.54
CA GLN A 114 10.03 -2.83 11.93
C GLN A 114 10.81 -2.64 10.64
N ALA A 115 11.27 -1.43 10.35
CA ALA A 115 12.03 -1.16 9.14
C ALA A 115 13.17 -0.20 9.43
N ALA A 116 14.25 -0.33 8.69
CA ALA A 116 15.34 0.61 8.75
C ALA A 116 16.12 0.62 7.44
N TYR A 117 16.86 1.71 7.23
CA TYR A 117 17.90 1.81 6.21
C TYR A 117 18.98 2.80 6.69
N ASP A 118 20.18 2.63 6.17
CA ASP A 118 21.29 3.54 6.42
C ASP A 118 21.41 4.52 5.26
N TRP A 119 21.92 5.71 5.51
CA TRP A 119 22.10 6.75 4.51
C TRP A 119 23.44 7.44 4.70
N GLY A 120 23.89 8.08 3.63
CA GLY A 120 25.02 9.00 3.71
C GLY A 120 25.01 9.98 2.55
N VAL A 121 25.67 11.10 2.76
CA VAL A 121 25.75 12.22 1.83
C VAL A 121 27.18 12.75 1.79
N THR A 122 27.64 13.04 0.59
CA THR A 122 28.87 13.80 0.33
C THR A 122 28.49 14.99 -0.53
N ALA A 123 28.46 16.18 0.05
CA ALA A 123 28.12 17.42 -0.66
C ALA A 123 28.79 18.60 0.04
N ASP A 124 29.19 19.62 -0.73
CA ASP A 124 29.68 20.91 -0.21
C ASP A 124 30.77 20.82 0.88
N GLY A 125 31.71 19.87 0.73
CA GLY A 125 32.80 19.64 1.68
C GLY A 125 32.37 18.91 2.97
N VAL A 126 31.11 18.48 3.06
CA VAL A 126 30.57 17.68 4.15
C VAL A 126 30.39 16.24 3.69
N THR A 127 31.07 15.32 4.38
CA THR A 127 30.82 13.88 4.25
C THR A 127 30.19 13.39 5.54
N ARG A 128 28.97 12.87 5.44
CA ARG A 128 28.27 12.15 6.50
C ARG A 128 27.95 10.76 5.99
N GLU A 129 28.44 9.76 6.69
CA GLU A 129 28.22 8.37 6.35
C GLU A 129 27.57 7.66 7.52
N GLN A 130 26.88 6.56 7.20
CA GLN A 130 26.32 5.65 8.20
C GLN A 130 25.31 6.33 9.15
N GLY A 131 24.63 7.39 8.69
CA GLY A 131 23.39 7.82 9.30
C GLY A 131 22.33 6.74 9.10
N SER A 132 21.30 6.70 9.92
CA SER A 132 20.22 5.73 9.75
C SER A 132 18.85 6.32 9.99
N VAL A 133 17.86 5.69 9.36
CA VAL A 133 16.45 5.88 9.65
C VAL A 133 15.91 4.57 10.19
N VAL A 134 15.26 4.64 11.34
CA VAL A 134 14.68 3.48 12.02
C VAL A 134 13.21 3.75 12.27
N ILE A 135 12.37 2.86 11.78
CA ILE A 135 10.92 2.83 11.92
C ILE A 135 10.58 1.66 12.83
N LYS A 136 9.90 1.96 13.94
CA LYS A 136 9.41 0.97 14.88
C LYS A 136 7.90 1.02 14.98
N ASP A 137 7.31 -0.15 15.06
CA ASP A 137 5.88 -0.35 15.26
C ASP A 137 5.02 0.38 14.21
N LEU A 138 5.40 0.26 12.93
CA LEU A 138 4.57 0.72 11.81
C LEU A 138 3.40 -0.25 11.59
N VAL A 139 2.19 0.25 11.69
CA VAL A 139 0.94 -0.49 11.56
C VAL A 139 0.19 0.05 10.36
N PHE A 140 -0.18 -0.83 9.44
CA PHE A 140 -1.16 -0.52 8.39
C PHE A 140 -2.53 -1.05 8.80
N THR A 141 -3.57 -0.27 8.58
CA THR A 141 -4.94 -0.57 9.03
C THR A 141 -5.92 -0.39 7.87
N GLY A 142 -6.01 -1.41 7.01
CA GLY A 142 -6.81 -1.40 5.79
C GLY A 142 -6.25 -0.51 4.69
N GLY A 143 -7.10 -0.20 3.71
CA GLY A 143 -6.69 0.48 2.48
C GLY A 143 -6.16 -0.51 1.46
N GLY A 144 -5.22 -0.06 0.63
CA GLY A 144 -4.64 -0.90 -0.42
C GLY A 144 -4.25 -0.13 -1.66
N LEU A 145 -3.94 -0.90 -2.71
CA LEU A 145 -3.56 -0.42 -4.02
C LEU A 145 -4.56 -0.91 -5.07
N GLN A 146 -4.83 -0.07 -6.05
CA GLN A 146 -5.70 -0.39 -7.18
C GLN A 146 -4.93 -0.11 -8.46
N PHE A 147 -5.10 -0.95 -9.49
CA PHE A 147 -4.49 -0.76 -10.80
C PHE A 147 -5.51 -1.06 -11.89
N SER A 148 -5.53 -0.22 -12.92
CA SER A 148 -6.41 -0.37 -14.08
C SER A 148 -5.81 0.37 -15.29
N THR A 149 -6.52 0.34 -16.42
CA THR A 149 -6.17 1.12 -17.60
C THR A 149 -6.66 2.56 -17.44
N PRO A 150 -5.85 3.60 -17.75
CA PRO A 150 -6.32 4.98 -17.70
C PRO A 150 -7.43 5.26 -18.73
N GLN A 151 -8.30 6.24 -18.44
CA GLN A 151 -9.46 6.56 -19.28
C GLN A 151 -9.08 7.34 -20.55
N VAL A 152 -8.07 8.22 -20.47
CA VAL A 152 -7.78 9.21 -21.50
C VAL A 152 -6.42 9.00 -22.17
N ASN A 153 -5.42 8.54 -21.40
CA ASN A 153 -4.04 8.41 -21.87
C ASN A 153 -3.57 6.96 -21.80
N ASP A 154 -2.54 6.64 -22.58
CA ASP A 154 -1.79 5.40 -22.38
C ASP A 154 -1.08 5.38 -21.02
N GLY A 155 -0.81 4.20 -20.49
CA GLY A 155 -0.08 3.98 -19.25
C GLY A 155 -0.84 3.13 -18.23
N VAL A 156 -0.56 3.35 -16.96
CA VAL A 156 -1.20 2.65 -15.84
C VAL A 156 -1.92 3.65 -14.96
N ALA A 157 -3.23 3.44 -14.75
CA ALA A 157 -3.97 4.17 -13.73
C ALA A 157 -3.89 3.40 -12.42
N PHE A 158 -3.63 4.09 -11.33
CA PHE A 158 -3.55 3.49 -10.01
C PHE A 158 -4.31 4.30 -8.96
N GLY A 159 -4.77 3.59 -7.94
CA GLY A 159 -5.36 4.13 -6.73
C GLY A 159 -4.54 3.69 -5.53
N ALA A 160 -4.53 4.51 -4.49
CA ALA A 160 -3.84 4.22 -3.25
C ALA A 160 -4.68 4.75 -2.09
N ALA A 161 -4.93 3.88 -1.11
CA ALA A 161 -5.58 4.24 0.13
C ALA A 161 -4.73 3.76 1.30
N LEU A 162 -4.37 4.66 2.22
CA LEU A 162 -3.46 4.35 3.31
C LEU A 162 -4.00 4.85 4.64
N ARG A 163 -4.02 3.97 5.64
CA ARG A 163 -4.04 4.33 7.05
C ARG A 163 -2.81 3.71 7.68
N MET A 164 -2.00 4.52 8.32
CA MET A 164 -0.82 4.04 9.01
C MET A 164 -0.59 4.77 10.33
N ASP A 165 -0.11 4.00 11.29
CA ASP A 165 0.29 4.46 12.61
C ASP A 165 1.73 4.01 12.84
N ILE A 166 2.65 4.91 13.20
CA ILE A 166 4.04 4.59 13.52
C ILE A 166 4.27 4.89 14.99
N GLY A 167 4.64 3.87 15.77
CA GLY A 167 5.04 4.08 17.16
C GLY A 167 6.24 5.01 17.29
N GLN A 168 7.29 4.77 16.50
CA GLN A 168 8.47 5.64 16.46
C GLN A 168 9.13 5.69 15.07
N LEU A 169 9.40 6.89 14.58
CA LEU A 169 10.30 7.17 13.45
C LEU A 169 11.50 7.94 13.99
N SER A 170 12.71 7.41 13.84
CA SER A 170 13.93 8.07 14.32
C SER A 170 14.97 8.22 13.22
N PHE A 171 15.58 9.40 13.18
CA PHE A 171 16.72 9.74 12.36
C PHE A 171 17.95 9.77 13.26
N GLN A 172 18.86 8.82 13.07
CA GLN A 172 20.02 8.60 13.93
C GLN A 172 21.30 8.88 13.13
N PRO A 173 21.89 10.09 13.23
CA PRO A 173 23.11 10.45 12.50
C PRO A 173 24.33 9.58 12.84
N ARG A 174 24.33 8.89 13.99
CA ARG A 174 25.41 7.97 14.40
C ARG A 174 25.15 6.49 14.04
N GLY A 175 24.15 6.25 13.21
CA GLY A 175 23.79 4.92 12.76
C GLY A 175 22.93 4.15 13.76
N ARG A 176 22.47 2.98 13.34
CA ARG A 176 21.39 2.23 14.02
C ARG A 176 21.72 1.73 15.41
N THR A 177 23.00 1.57 15.70
CA THR A 177 23.49 1.02 16.97
C THR A 177 23.71 2.11 18.01
N ASP A 178 23.59 3.38 17.64
CA ASP A 178 23.83 4.52 18.51
C ASP A 178 22.67 5.52 18.44
N ALA A 179 21.67 5.27 19.29
CA ALA A 179 20.51 6.16 19.43
C ALA A 179 20.76 7.34 20.39
N THR A 180 22.01 7.58 20.82
CA THR A 180 22.33 8.67 21.77
C THR A 180 22.28 10.06 21.13
N GLU A 181 22.32 10.11 19.79
CA GLU A 181 22.09 11.32 19.00
C GLU A 181 21.00 11.00 17.96
N ALA A 182 19.82 11.60 18.10
CA ALA A 182 18.69 11.30 17.22
C ALA A 182 17.64 12.42 17.20
N MET A 183 16.98 12.60 16.06
CA MET A 183 15.64 13.20 16.00
C MET A 183 14.62 12.07 16.05
N VAL A 184 13.67 12.15 16.96
CA VAL A 184 12.65 11.12 17.18
C VAL A 184 11.27 11.74 17.02
N LEU A 185 10.48 11.17 16.10
CA LEU A 185 9.05 11.39 15.97
C LEU A 185 8.32 10.19 16.59
N SER A 186 7.57 10.43 17.64
CA SER A 186 6.78 9.43 18.33
C SER A 186 5.31 9.61 18.00
N GLY A 187 4.58 8.51 17.79
CA GLY A 187 3.15 8.54 17.49
C GLY A 187 2.84 9.30 16.20
N VAL A 188 3.27 8.76 15.05
CA VAL A 188 2.91 9.35 13.75
C VAL A 188 1.64 8.68 13.23
N HIS A 189 0.60 9.48 13.00
CA HIS A 189 -0.70 9.03 12.54
C HIS A 189 -1.01 9.61 11.17
N ILE A 190 -1.38 8.75 10.22
CA ILE A 190 -1.81 9.14 8.87
C ILE A 190 -3.08 8.37 8.52
N GLY A 191 -4.08 9.09 8.00
CA GLY A 191 -5.38 8.51 7.70
C GLY A 191 -6.38 9.55 7.23
N GLY A 192 -7.59 9.08 6.90
CA GLY A 192 -8.69 9.93 6.46
C GLY A 192 -9.19 10.84 7.58
N VAL A 193 -9.66 12.02 7.20
CA VAL A 193 -10.26 12.99 8.13
C VAL A 193 -11.64 13.41 7.65
N ASP A 194 -12.47 13.88 8.58
CA ASP A 194 -13.74 14.53 8.27
C ASP A 194 -13.55 15.99 7.82
N GLY A 195 -14.66 16.67 7.54
CA GLY A 195 -14.65 18.09 7.10
C GLY A 195 -14.10 19.08 8.14
N ASN A 196 -13.89 18.65 9.39
CA ASN A 196 -13.27 19.44 10.45
C ASN A 196 -11.79 19.11 10.68
N GLY A 197 -11.23 18.18 9.88
CA GLY A 197 -9.85 17.73 10.05
C GLY A 197 -9.64 16.77 11.22
N VAL A 198 -10.69 16.06 11.65
CA VAL A 198 -10.62 15.03 12.69
C VAL A 198 -10.51 13.66 12.04
N PHE A 199 -9.59 12.81 12.52
CA PHE A 199 -9.45 11.44 12.01
C PHE A 199 -10.75 10.65 12.18
N ASN A 200 -11.19 10.04 11.09
CA ASN A 200 -12.45 9.28 11.04
C ASN A 200 -12.23 7.75 11.03
N ASN A 201 -11.02 7.30 11.35
CA ASN A 201 -10.60 5.90 11.34
C ASN A 201 -10.67 5.20 9.98
N THR A 202 -10.74 5.94 8.87
CA THR A 202 -10.66 5.36 7.52
C THR A 202 -9.27 5.56 6.91
N PRO A 203 -8.87 4.74 5.92
CA PRO A 203 -7.75 5.08 5.04
C PRO A 203 -7.94 6.43 4.38
N TRP A 204 -6.86 7.21 4.27
CA TRP A 204 -6.81 8.36 3.38
C TRP A 204 -6.68 7.84 1.95
N MET A 205 -7.71 8.08 1.15
CA MET A 205 -7.71 7.77 -0.27
C MET A 205 -6.92 8.83 -1.03
N LEU A 206 -5.63 8.58 -1.25
CA LEU A 206 -4.71 9.45 -1.98
C LEU A 206 -5.07 9.53 -3.47
N ALA A 207 -5.52 8.41 -4.02
CA ALA A 207 -6.01 8.29 -5.39
C ALA A 207 -6.99 7.12 -5.48
N ASN A 208 -7.89 7.18 -6.45
CA ASN A 208 -8.89 6.15 -6.71
C ASN A 208 -9.07 5.98 -8.22
N VAL A 209 -8.92 4.77 -8.73
CA VAL A 209 -8.93 4.50 -10.18
C VAL A 209 -10.20 4.96 -10.89
N ALA A 210 -11.34 5.01 -10.19
CA ALA A 210 -12.61 5.43 -10.78
C ALA A 210 -12.85 6.94 -10.64
N SER A 211 -12.62 7.50 -9.45
CA SER A 211 -13.04 8.88 -9.12
C SER A 211 -11.92 9.91 -9.11
N GLN A 212 -10.66 9.51 -8.94
CA GLN A 212 -9.52 10.41 -8.99
C GLN A 212 -8.24 9.61 -9.25
N PRO A 213 -8.05 9.10 -10.48
CA PRO A 213 -6.96 8.18 -10.77
C PRO A 213 -5.61 8.90 -10.68
N ALA A 214 -4.64 8.24 -10.06
CA ALA A 214 -3.24 8.54 -10.31
C ALA A 214 -2.81 7.84 -11.60
N VAL A 215 -1.88 8.42 -12.34
CA VAL A 215 -1.42 7.88 -13.63
C VAL A 215 0.10 7.89 -13.67
N ILE A 216 0.68 6.79 -14.15
CA ILE A 216 2.07 6.72 -14.58
C ILE A 216 2.06 6.45 -16.08
N ASN A 217 2.68 7.34 -16.85
CA ASN A 217 2.79 7.16 -18.29
C ASN A 217 4.01 7.84 -18.91
N ALA A 218 4.33 7.44 -20.13
CA ALA A 218 5.29 8.14 -20.97
C ALA A 218 4.52 9.13 -21.83
N LEU A 219 4.80 10.42 -21.67
CA LEU A 219 4.28 11.46 -22.56
C LEU A 219 5.32 11.75 -23.63
N THR A 220 4.89 11.82 -24.88
CA THR A 220 5.73 12.26 -26.00
C THR A 220 5.08 13.50 -26.61
N ASP A 221 5.78 14.62 -26.54
CA ASP A 221 5.35 15.88 -27.15
C ASP A 221 6.53 16.55 -27.87
N GLU A 222 6.32 17.79 -28.34
CA GLU A 222 7.31 18.58 -29.07
C GLU A 222 8.64 18.76 -28.33
N THR A 223 8.65 18.58 -27.01
CA THR A 223 9.86 18.71 -26.18
C THR A 223 10.57 17.38 -25.90
N GLY A 224 10.06 16.27 -26.43
CA GLY A 224 10.62 14.93 -26.31
C GLY A 224 9.89 14.02 -25.32
N PRO A 225 10.31 12.76 -25.22
CA PRO A 225 9.71 11.79 -24.30
C PRO A 225 10.04 12.13 -22.84
N ARG A 226 9.03 12.05 -21.97
CA ARG A 226 9.16 12.27 -20.53
C ARG A 226 8.34 11.25 -19.75
N LEU A 227 8.89 10.79 -18.62
CA LEU A 227 8.09 10.04 -17.64
C LEU A 227 7.22 11.03 -16.88
N HIS A 228 5.93 10.74 -16.83
CA HIS A 228 4.94 11.54 -16.12
C HIS A 228 4.28 10.70 -15.03
N ILE A 229 4.19 11.29 -13.84
CA ILE A 229 3.43 10.77 -12.70
C ILE A 229 2.50 11.89 -12.26
N GLY A 230 1.20 11.60 -12.20
CA GLY A 230 0.23 12.60 -11.79
C GLY A 230 -0.98 12.02 -11.08
N ILE A 231 -1.76 12.90 -10.47
CA ILE A 231 -3.09 12.64 -9.89
C ILE A 231 -4.04 13.64 -10.53
N ASP A 232 -5.07 13.14 -11.21
CA ASP A 232 -6.01 13.99 -11.91
C ASP A 232 -7.00 14.66 -10.95
N TRP A 233 -7.83 15.55 -11.49
CA TRP A 233 -8.92 16.17 -10.75
C TRP A 233 -9.98 15.13 -10.35
N PRO A 234 -10.66 15.33 -9.20
CA PRO A 234 -11.77 14.47 -8.79
C PRO A 234 -12.93 14.53 -9.78
N ASP A 235 -13.38 13.36 -10.24
CA ASP A 235 -14.48 13.17 -11.17
C ASP A 235 -15.81 12.94 -10.41
N ALA A 236 -16.77 13.85 -10.60
CA ALA A 236 -18.11 13.75 -10.03
C ALA A 236 -18.98 12.65 -10.65
N ARG A 237 -18.61 12.08 -11.81
CA ARG A 237 -19.34 10.97 -12.43
C ARG A 237 -19.18 9.66 -11.66
N TYR A 238 -18.02 9.48 -11.05
CA TYR A 238 -17.62 8.25 -10.35
C TYR A 238 -17.33 8.47 -8.86
N GLY A 239 -17.50 9.70 -8.36
CA GLY A 239 -17.28 10.10 -6.97
C GLY A 239 -18.06 11.35 -6.60
N SER A 240 -17.66 12.02 -5.52
CA SER A 240 -18.30 13.26 -5.05
C SER A 240 -17.88 14.52 -5.82
N GLY A 241 -16.89 14.40 -6.72
CA GLY A 241 -16.24 15.56 -7.34
C GLY A 241 -15.34 16.34 -6.37
N VAL A 242 -15.00 15.76 -5.20
CA VAL A 242 -14.15 16.37 -4.18
C VAL A 242 -13.03 15.42 -3.81
N ALA A 243 -11.79 15.93 -3.77
CA ALA A 243 -10.63 15.14 -3.38
C ALA A 243 -10.74 14.68 -1.92
N PRO A 244 -10.45 13.41 -1.61
CA PRO A 244 -10.47 12.93 -0.23
C PRO A 244 -9.45 13.67 0.64
N ALA A 245 -9.89 14.07 1.84
CA ALA A 245 -9.04 14.71 2.83
C ALA A 245 -8.34 13.67 3.70
N GLY A 246 -7.05 13.90 3.98
CA GLY A 246 -6.27 13.15 4.96
C GLY A 246 -5.65 14.06 6.01
N GLY A 247 -5.27 13.46 7.13
CA GLY A 247 -4.60 14.13 8.22
C GLY A 247 -3.25 13.50 8.50
N ILE A 248 -2.34 14.30 9.05
CA ILE A 248 -1.06 13.83 9.58
C ILE A 248 -0.90 14.41 10.97
N VAL A 249 -0.65 13.57 11.97
CA VAL A 249 -0.34 13.99 13.34
C VAL A 249 0.96 13.32 13.77
N VAL A 250 1.78 14.07 14.50
CA VAL A 250 2.91 13.56 15.25
C VAL A 250 2.68 13.94 16.70
N ASP A 251 2.56 12.95 17.58
CA ASP A 251 2.32 13.19 19.00
C ASP A 251 3.49 13.89 19.67
N ASN A 252 4.72 13.55 19.29
CA ASN A 252 5.90 14.19 19.84
C ASN A 252 7.08 14.25 18.86
N ILE A 253 7.72 15.42 18.78
CA ILE A 253 8.99 15.61 18.06
C ILE A 253 10.06 15.97 19.08
N SER A 254 11.10 15.14 19.19
CA SER A 254 12.18 15.36 20.16
C SER A 254 13.56 15.20 19.55
N PHE A 255 14.55 15.85 20.15
CA PHE A 255 15.96 15.72 19.82
C PHE A 255 16.71 15.23 21.05
N VAL A 256 17.43 14.13 20.87
CA VAL A 256 18.32 13.55 21.87
C VAL A 256 19.75 13.82 21.42
N SER A 257 20.61 14.21 22.36
CA SER A 257 22.03 14.42 22.10
C SER A 257 22.86 14.02 23.32
N PRO A 258 24.07 13.45 23.14
CA PRO A 258 24.87 12.97 24.25
C PRO A 258 25.24 14.11 25.23
N GLY A 259 24.98 13.89 26.51
CA GLY A 259 25.33 14.85 27.58
C GLY A 259 24.48 16.13 27.59
N GLN A 260 23.43 16.21 26.79
CA GLN A 260 22.46 17.31 26.80
C GLN A 260 21.09 16.81 27.25
N PRO A 261 20.28 17.65 27.91
CA PRO A 261 18.86 17.35 28.11
C PRO A 261 18.16 17.13 26.77
N THR A 262 17.20 16.19 26.74
CA THR A 262 16.33 16.00 25.57
C THR A 262 15.55 17.29 25.30
N VAL A 263 15.62 17.77 24.06
CA VAL A 263 14.81 18.91 23.61
C VAL A 263 13.50 18.37 23.05
N ASP A 264 12.40 18.76 23.66
CA ASP A 264 11.06 18.37 23.23
C ASP A 264 10.35 19.55 22.55
N LEU A 265 9.91 19.36 21.31
CA LEU A 265 9.12 20.33 20.56
C LEU A 265 7.61 20.09 20.70
N GLY A 266 7.19 19.01 21.37
CA GLY A 266 5.80 18.63 21.52
C GLY A 266 5.17 18.08 20.24
N SER A 267 3.85 18.20 20.13
CA SER A 267 3.06 17.66 19.02
C SER A 267 3.01 18.59 17.80
N SER A 268 2.88 18.00 16.62
CA SER A 268 2.64 18.71 15.36
C SER A 268 1.48 18.06 14.60
N ARG A 269 0.65 18.87 13.95
CA ARG A 269 -0.48 18.36 13.19
C ARG A 269 -0.71 19.12 11.89
N ILE A 270 -1.10 18.37 10.87
CA ILE A 270 -1.76 18.87 9.68
C ILE A 270 -3.16 18.28 9.70
N GLY A 271 -4.14 19.10 10.07
CA GLY A 271 -5.52 18.64 10.31
C GLY A 271 -6.23 18.16 9.05
N SER A 272 -5.94 18.77 7.89
CA SER A 272 -6.50 18.34 6.61
C SER A 272 -5.56 18.68 5.46
N VAL A 273 -5.33 17.70 4.60
CA VAL A 273 -4.60 17.80 3.33
C VAL A 273 -5.45 17.13 2.26
N GLN A 274 -5.54 17.77 1.10
CA GLN A 274 -6.13 17.18 -0.09
C GLN A 274 -5.12 17.26 -1.22
N ILE A 275 -5.05 16.20 -2.02
CA ILE A 275 -4.36 16.24 -3.30
C ILE A 275 -5.42 16.47 -4.36
N GLN A 276 -5.62 17.73 -4.74
CA GLN A 276 -6.62 18.09 -5.77
C GLN A 276 -6.11 17.75 -7.18
N TYR A 277 -4.82 17.99 -7.41
CA TYR A 277 -4.13 17.72 -8.66
C TYR A 277 -2.62 17.62 -8.40
N LEU A 278 -1.94 16.71 -9.09
CA LEU A 278 -0.49 16.55 -9.06
C LEU A 278 0.01 16.25 -10.47
N ASP A 279 1.05 16.95 -10.93
CA ASP A 279 1.69 16.72 -12.23
C ASP A 279 3.21 16.80 -12.05
N ILE A 280 3.88 15.65 -12.19
CA ILE A 280 5.33 15.54 -12.10
C ILE A 280 5.84 14.99 -13.42
N LYS A 281 6.76 15.74 -14.05
CA LYS A 281 7.38 15.39 -15.32
C LYS A 281 8.89 15.31 -15.15
N PHE A 282 9.45 14.13 -15.35
CA PHE A 282 10.89 13.92 -15.35
C PHE A 282 11.42 14.23 -16.74
N LYS A 283 12.22 15.29 -16.84
CA LYS A 283 12.96 15.64 -18.05
C LYS A 283 14.38 15.09 -17.95
N HIS A 284 14.89 14.57 -19.06
CA HIS A 284 16.32 14.34 -19.25
C HIS A 284 17.03 15.67 -19.50
#